data_AF-A0A7C4NE62-F1
#
_entry.id   AF-A0A7C4NE62-F1
#
_cell.length_a   1.000
_cell.length_b   1.000
_cell.length_c   1.000
_cell.angle_alpha   90.00
_cell.angle_beta   90.00
_cell.angle_gamma   90.00
#
_symmetry.space_group_name_H-M   'P 1'
#
loop_
_entity.id
_entity.type
_entity.pdbx_description
1 polymer ?
#
loop_
_entity_poly.entity_id
_entity_poly.type
_entity_poly.pdbx_seq_one_letter_code
_entity_poly.pdbx_strand_id
1 'polypeptide(L)' 'MTARRLAVDSIEWDAGKVRALREHLGLTQRQLAEELGVRQQTISEWEKGVYTPRRSSCTLLTMFAMEAGFVVKREK' A
#
# COMPACT_ATOMS: atom_id res chain seq x y z
N MET A 1 -13.28 -19.72 -7.45
CA MET A 1 -12.55 -18.66 -6.73
C MET A 1 -11.29 -18.25 -7.51
N THR A 2 -11.43 -17.61 -8.67
CA THR A 2 -10.29 -17.44 -9.61
C THR A 2 -10.04 -15.98 -10.01
N ALA A 3 -11.00 -15.07 -9.77
CA ALA A 3 -10.90 -13.68 -10.22
C ALA A 3 -10.05 -12.77 -9.31
N ARG A 4 -9.92 -13.09 -8.00
CA ARG A 4 -9.29 -12.18 -7.01
C ARG A 4 -7.77 -12.06 -7.13
N ARG A 5 -7.10 -13.04 -7.74
CA ARG A 5 -5.63 -13.11 -7.79
C ARG A 5 -5.01 -12.30 -8.94
N LEU A 6 -5.75 -12.08 -10.03
CA LEU A 6 -5.23 -11.46 -11.26
C LEU A 6 -5.03 -9.94 -11.17
N ALA A 7 -5.71 -9.26 -10.24
CA ALA A 7 -5.60 -7.80 -10.09
C ALA A 7 -4.40 -7.36 -9.22
N VAL A 8 -3.90 -8.25 -8.35
CA VAL A 8 -2.87 -7.93 -7.35
C VAL A 8 -1.52 -7.56 -7.97
N ASP A 9 -1.14 -8.22 -9.06
CA ASP A 9 0.19 -8.05 -9.68
C ASP A 9 0.34 -6.76 -10.50
N SER A 10 -0.72 -5.95 -10.63
CA SER A 10 -0.74 -4.79 -11.54
C SER A 10 -0.73 -3.41 -10.86
N ILE A 11 -0.65 -3.36 -9.53
CA ILE A 11 -0.62 -2.11 -8.78
C ILE A 11 0.83 -1.74 -8.47
N GLU A 12 1.32 -0.70 -9.12
CA GLU A 12 2.58 -0.06 -8.77
C GLU A 12 2.35 0.89 -7.60
N TRP A 13 2.99 0.61 -6.47
CA TRP A 13 2.90 1.43 -5.26
C TRP A 13 4.04 2.47 -5.22
N ASP A 14 3.68 3.74 -5.34
CA ASP A 14 4.58 4.87 -5.12
C ASP A 14 4.28 5.59 -3.79
N ALA A 15 5.06 6.62 -3.51
CA ALA A 15 4.93 7.44 -2.31
C ALA A 15 3.53 8.02 -2.10
N GLY A 16 2.92 8.54 -3.18
CA GLY A 16 1.60 9.14 -3.14
C GLY A 16 0.50 8.12 -2.89
N LYS A 17 0.57 6.96 -3.55
CA LYS A 17 -0.39 5.86 -3.38
C LYS A 17 -0.33 5.28 -1.98
N VAL A 18 0.86 5.05 -1.43
CA VAL A 18 1.03 4.55 -0.05
C VAL A 18 0.42 5.52 0.95
N ARG A 19 0.73 6.82 0.82
CA ARG A 19 0.17 7.86 1.69
C ARG A 19 -1.35 7.94 1.57
N ALA A 20 -1.87 7.92 0.34
CA ALA A 20 -3.30 8.01 0.09
C ALA A 20 -4.07 6.81 0.66
N LEU A 21 -3.54 5.59 0.54
CA LEU A 21 -4.13 4.41 1.18
C LEU A 21 -4.14 4.58 2.71
N ARG A 22 -3.03 5.00 3.31
CA ARG A 22 -2.94 5.22 4.75
C ARG A 22 -4.00 6.21 5.24
N GLU A 23 -4.11 7.34 4.55
CA GLU A 23 -5.08 8.40 4.88
C GLU A 23 -6.52 7.93 4.67
N HIS A 24 -6.79 7.16 3.62
CA HIS A 24 -8.09 6.53 3.37
C HIS A 24 -8.49 5.56 4.49
N LEU A 25 -7.54 4.81 5.04
CA LEU A 25 -7.75 3.92 6.19
C LEU A 25 -7.86 4.67 7.53
N GLY A 26 -7.60 5.98 7.56
CA GLY A 26 -7.58 6.76 8.80
C GLY A 26 -6.43 6.39 9.75
N LEU A 27 -5.35 5.79 9.22
CA LEU A 27 -4.24 5.28 10.03
C LEU A 27 -3.10 6.29 10.16
N THR A 28 -2.40 6.23 11.29
CA THR A 28 -1.07 6.82 11.44
C THR A 28 -0.01 5.96 10.73
N GLN A 29 1.17 6.53 10.45
CA GLN A 29 2.27 5.75 9.84
C GLN A 29 2.70 4.56 10.72
N ARG A 30 2.60 4.71 12.05
CA ARG A 30 2.88 3.63 13.00
C ARG A 30 1.87 2.51 12.90
N GLN A 31 0.57 2.82 12.86
CA GLN A 31 -0.48 1.80 12.74
C GLN A 31 -0.37 1.05 11.41
N LEU A 32 -0.17 1.75 10.30
CA LEU A 32 0.05 1.07 9.01
C LEU A 32 1.31 0.19 9.03
N ALA A 33 2.37 0.61 9.73
CA ALA A 33 3.57 -0.21 9.89
C ALA A 33 3.29 -1.49 10.71
N GLU A 34 2.49 -1.39 11.78
CA GLU A 34 2.05 -2.53 12.59
C GLU A 34 1.25 -3.53 11.75
N GLU A 35 0.29 -3.04 10.96
CA GLU A 35 -0.51 -3.86 10.02
C GLU A 35 0.35 -4.57 8.95
N LEU A 36 1.41 -3.90 8.48
CA LEU A 36 2.31 -4.44 7.45
C LEU A 36 3.50 -5.23 8.02
N GLY A 37 3.66 -5.29 9.34
CA GLY A 37 4.79 -5.96 9.98
C GLY A 37 6.15 -5.32 9.69
N VAL A 38 6.21 -4.01 9.46
CA VAL A 38 7.43 -3.24 9.16
C VAL A 38 7.67 -2.15 10.21
N ARG A 39 8.78 -1.41 10.10
CA ARG A 39 9.05 -0.27 10.99
C ARG A 39 8.30 0.97 10.50
N GLN A 40 7.88 1.85 11.40
CA GLN A 40 7.27 3.14 11.03
C GLN A 40 8.18 3.97 10.11
N GLN A 41 9.51 3.92 10.33
CA GLN A 41 10.48 4.57 9.46
C GLN A 41 10.37 4.10 8.00
N THR A 42 10.11 2.81 7.77
CA THR A 42 9.93 2.24 6.42
C THR A 42 8.72 2.88 5.73
N ILE A 43 7.60 3.07 6.44
CA ILE A 43 6.43 3.76 5.89
C ILE A 43 6.77 5.22 5.55
N SER A 44 7.46 5.92 6.46
CA SER A 44 7.92 7.30 6.20
C SER A 44 8.83 7.38 4.97
N GLU A 45 9.76 6.45 4.78
CA GLU A 45 10.65 6.41 3.62
C GLU A 45 9.89 6.14 2.31
N TRP A 46 8.87 5.28 2.35
CA TRP A 46 7.97 5.07 1.22
C TRP A 46 7.17 6.33 0.89
N GLU A 47 6.51 6.94 1.87
CA GLU A 47 5.69 8.15 1.67
C GLU A 47 6.50 9.38 1.25
N LYS A 48 7.82 9.39 1.51
CA LYS A 48 8.76 10.42 1.02
C LYS A 48 9.37 10.08 -0.35
N GLY A 49 9.13 8.88 -0.89
CA GLY A 49 9.71 8.42 -2.14
C GLY A 49 11.20 8.11 -2.08
N VAL A 50 11.76 7.93 -0.88
CA VAL A 50 13.18 7.53 -0.69
C VAL A 50 13.37 6.10 -1.17
N TYR A 51 12.40 5.22 -0.88
CA TYR A 51 12.35 3.85 -1.35
C TYR A 51 10.93 3.49 -1.78
N THR A 52 10.79 2.46 -2.62
CA THR A 52 9.47 1.89 -2.96
C THR A 52 9.21 0.60 -2.15
N PRO A 53 7.94 0.25 -1.88
CA PRO A 53 7.61 -1.01 -1.24
C PRO A 53 8.11 -2.20 -2.06
N ARG A 54 8.65 -3.21 -1.38
CA ARG A 54 9.07 -4.46 -2.04
C ARG A 54 7.84 -5.31 -2.36
N ARG A 55 8.03 -6.32 -3.23
CA ARG A 55 6.96 -7.22 -3.71
C ARG A 55 6.03 -7.74 -2.60
N SER A 56 6.58 -8.20 -1.48
CA SER A 56 5.78 -8.70 -0.34
C SER A 56 4.90 -7.61 0.27
N SER A 57 5.43 -6.40 0.45
CA SER A 57 4.70 -5.25 0.96
C SER A 57 3.66 -4.76 -0.05
N CYS A 58 3.95 -4.77 -1.35
CA CYS A 58 2.97 -4.45 -2.39
C CYS A 58 1.75 -5.38 -2.32
N THR A 59 1.96 -6.68 -2.10
CA THR A 59 0.85 -7.63 -1.95
C THR A 59 -0.06 -7.26 -0.79
N LEU A 60 0.50 -6.94 0.38
CA LEU A 60 -0.28 -6.57 1.56
C LEU A 60 -1.00 -5.22 1.37
N LEU A 61 -0.31 -4.20 0.85
CA LEU A 61 -0.91 -2.90 0.52
C LEU A 61 -2.09 -3.08 -0.43
N THR A 62 -1.96 -3.95 -1.44
CA THR A 62 -3.04 -4.26 -2.36
C THR A 62 -4.20 -4.98 -1.66
N MET A 63 -3.93 -5.89 -0.72
CA MET A 63 -5.00 -6.53 0.07
C MET A 63 -5.78 -5.49 0.90
N PHE A 64 -5.08 -4.61 1.64
CA PHE A 64 -5.72 -3.54 2.41
C PHE A 64 -6.51 -2.58 1.51
N ALA A 65 -5.97 -2.22 0.35
CA ALA A 65 -6.67 -1.38 -0.61
C ALA A 65 -7.97 -2.02 -1.10
N MET A 66 -7.94 -3.32 -1.44
CA MET A 66 -9.15 -4.04 -1.87
C MET A 66 -10.18 -4.17 -0.75
N GLU A 67 -9.74 -4.43 0.47
CA GLU A 67 -10.62 -4.57 1.63
C GLU A 67 -11.30 -3.23 1.99
N ALA A 68 -10.56 -2.13 1.91
CA ALA A 68 -11.08 -0.79 2.19
C ALA A 68 -11.79 -0.13 1.00
N GLY A 69 -11.96 -0.84 -0.13
CA GLY A 69 -12.54 -0.28 -1.35
C GLY A 69 -11.75 0.89 -1.93
N PHE A 70 -10.44 0.96 -1.67
CA PHE A 70 -9.55 2.01 -2.16
C PHE A 70 -9.27 1.82 -3.65
N VAL A 71 -9.63 2.82 -4.46
CA VAL A 71 -9.40 2.80 -5.91
C VAL A 71 -8.03 3.41 -6.21
N VAL A 72 -7.05 2.54 -6.52
CA VAL A 72 -5.75 3.00 -7.02
C VAL A 72 -5.92 3.44 -8.47
N LYS A 73 -5.71 4.73 -8.75
CA LYS A 73 -5.67 5.24 -10.12
C LYS A 73 -4.40 4.69 -10.80
N ARG A 74 -4.57 4.03 -11.95
CA ARG A 74 -3.45 3.75 -12.86
C ARG A 74 -3.06 5.07 -13.51
N GLU A 75 -1.88 5.58 -13.20
CA GLU A 75 -1.27 6.63 -14.02
C GLU A 75 -0.78 6.00 -15.33
N LYS A 76 -0.79 6.83 -16.38
CA LYS A 76 -0.75 6.45 -17.79
C LYS A 76 0.68 6.35 -18.31
#